data_AF-A0A392TAZ0-F1
#
_entry.id   AF-A0A392TAZ0-F1
#
_cell.length_a   1.000
_cell.length_b   1.000
_cell.length_c   1.000
_cell.angle_alpha   90.00
_cell.angle_beta   90.00
_cell.angle_gamma   90.00
#
_symmetry.space_group_name_H-M   'P 1'
#
loop_
_entity.id
_entity.type
_entity.pdbx_description
1 polymer ?
#
loop_
_entity_poly.entity_id
_entity_poly.type
_entity_poly.pdbx_seq_one_letter_code
_entity_poly.pdbx_strand_id
1 'polypeptide(L)'
;PAPFGYRLPFRWPESRDFAWYANVPHKELTVEKKNQNWVRFNGNRFRFPGGGTMFPRGANAYVDDIGKLINLKDGSIRTAIDTGCG
;
A
#
# COMPACT_ATOMS: atom_id res chain seq x y z
N PRO A 1 -10.92 15.34 -15.66
CA PRO A 1 -12.08 14.86 -14.87
C PRO A 1 -11.80 13.42 -14.42
N ALA A 2 -12.43 12.95 -13.33
CA ALA A 2 -12.26 11.56 -12.90
C ALA A 2 -12.80 10.58 -13.97
N PRO A 3 -12.14 9.44 -14.23
CA PRO A 3 -12.63 8.45 -15.17
C PRO A 3 -14.05 7.96 -14.83
N PHE A 4 -14.79 7.50 -15.83
CA PHE A 4 -16.11 6.91 -15.61
C PHE A 4 -16.01 5.73 -14.63
N GLY A 5 -16.85 5.74 -13.58
CA GLY A 5 -16.83 4.73 -12.53
C GLY A 5 -15.78 4.95 -11.42
N TYR A 6 -14.93 5.97 -11.53
CA TYR A 6 -14.00 6.33 -10.46
C TYR A 6 -14.75 6.74 -9.19
N ARG A 7 -14.32 6.20 -8.05
CA ARG A 7 -14.94 6.44 -6.74
C ARG A 7 -14.08 7.34 -5.89
N LEU A 8 -14.68 8.07 -4.94
CA LEU A 8 -13.93 8.83 -3.96
C LEU A 8 -12.97 7.91 -3.18
N PRO A 9 -11.66 8.22 -3.11
CA PRO A 9 -10.71 7.44 -2.32
C PRO A 9 -11.13 7.35 -0.85
N PHE A 10 -10.72 6.28 -0.18
CA PHE A 10 -10.85 6.19 1.28
C PHE A 10 -10.08 7.33 1.94
N ARG A 11 -10.56 7.78 3.09
CA ARG A 11 -9.80 8.74 3.91
C ARG A 11 -8.68 7.99 4.63
N TRP A 12 -7.60 8.70 4.95
CA TRP A 12 -6.63 8.19 5.91
C TRP A 12 -7.31 7.92 7.26
N PRO A 13 -6.97 6.81 7.96
CA PRO A 13 -5.95 5.81 7.65
C PRO A 13 -6.44 4.63 6.80
N GLU A 14 -7.74 4.52 6.48
CA GLU A 14 -8.28 3.38 5.72
C GLU A 14 -7.64 3.23 4.33
N SER A 15 -7.27 4.35 3.68
CA SER A 15 -6.55 4.35 2.40
C SER A 15 -5.18 3.69 2.44
N ARG A 16 -4.63 3.40 3.63
CA ARG A 16 -3.41 2.58 3.78
C ARG A 16 -3.66 1.14 3.34
N ASP A 17 -4.82 0.60 3.71
CA ASP A 17 -5.10 -0.83 3.59
C ASP A 17 -6.00 -1.14 2.39
N PHE A 18 -6.69 -0.14 1.84
CA PHE A 18 -7.70 -0.34 0.80
C PHE A 18 -7.64 0.66 -0.36
N ALA A 19 -7.93 0.13 -1.55
CA ALA A 19 -8.25 0.93 -2.74
C ALA A 19 -9.51 0.39 -3.41
N TRP A 20 -10.28 1.25 -4.07
CA TRP A 20 -11.40 0.79 -4.90
C TRP A 20 -10.89 0.05 -6.12
N TYR A 21 -11.49 -1.09 -6.44
CA TYR A 21 -11.18 -1.85 -7.66
C TYR A 21 -11.37 -1.00 -8.92
N ALA A 22 -12.37 -0.11 -8.92
CA ALA A 22 -12.66 0.81 -10.03
C ALA A 22 -11.60 1.92 -10.21
N ASN A 23 -10.76 2.16 -9.22
CA ASN A 23 -9.77 3.24 -9.23
C ASN A 23 -8.37 2.78 -9.66
N VAL A 24 -8.16 1.48 -9.87
CA VAL A 24 -6.86 0.91 -10.25
C VAL A 24 -6.84 0.58 -11.73
N PRO A 25 -5.90 1.13 -12.52
CA PRO A 25 -5.86 0.96 -13.97
C PRO A 25 -5.38 -0.44 -14.41
N HIS A 26 -4.57 -1.13 -13.60
CA HIS A 26 -3.98 -2.44 -13.92
C HIS A 26 -4.41 -3.49 -12.89
N LYS A 27 -5.46 -4.25 -13.22
CA LYS A 27 -6.06 -5.25 -12.32
C LYS A 27 -5.31 -6.58 -12.34
N GLU A 28 -4.53 -6.80 -13.38
CA GLU A 28 -3.69 -7.98 -13.65
C GLU A 28 -2.63 -8.17 -12.55
N LEU A 29 -2.25 -7.09 -11.87
CA LEU A 29 -1.34 -7.12 -10.70
C LEU A 29 -1.83 -8.08 -9.61
N THR A 30 -3.14 -8.26 -9.46
CA THR A 30 -3.70 -9.20 -8.47
C THR A 30 -3.61 -10.66 -8.87
N VAL A 31 -3.34 -10.93 -10.14
CA VAL A 31 -3.07 -12.27 -10.68
C VAL A 31 -1.57 -12.53 -10.65
N GLU A 32 -0.78 -11.62 -11.22
CA GLU A 32 0.68 -11.71 -11.30
C GLU A 32 1.35 -11.75 -9.92
N LYS A 33 0.87 -10.97 -8.96
CA LYS A 33 1.43 -10.86 -7.60
C LYS A 33 0.62 -11.61 -6.55
N LYS A 34 -0.36 -12.44 -6.95
CA LYS A 34 -1.22 -13.20 -6.03
C LYS A 34 -0.41 -14.04 -5.04
N ASN A 35 0.64 -14.69 -5.54
CA ASN A 35 1.50 -15.59 -4.77
C ASN A 35 2.44 -14.85 -3.81
N GLN A 36 2.59 -13.53 -3.94
CA GLN A 36 3.45 -12.71 -3.10
C GLN A 36 2.68 -12.06 -1.93
N ASN A 37 1.37 -12.29 -1.80
CA ASN A 37 0.50 -11.70 -0.76
C ASN A 37 0.44 -10.16 -0.75
N TRP A 38 0.90 -9.48 -1.81
CA TRP A 38 0.94 -8.02 -1.88
C TRP A 38 -0.45 -7.37 -1.95
N VAL A 39 -1.39 -8.03 -2.63
CA VAL A 39 -2.71 -7.48 -2.88
C VAL A 39 -3.74 -8.61 -2.91
N ARG A 40 -4.88 -8.40 -2.27
CA ARG A 40 -6.01 -9.31 -2.28
C ARG A 40 -7.22 -8.63 -2.89
N PHE A 41 -7.91 -9.33 -3.76
CA PHE A 41 -9.17 -8.87 -4.31
C PHE A 41 -10.32 -9.24 -3.38
N ASN A 42 -11.07 -8.24 -2.92
CA ASN A 42 -12.20 -8.35 -2.01
C ASN A 42 -13.45 -7.72 -2.66
N GLY A 43 -13.98 -8.37 -3.70
CA GLY A 43 -15.21 -7.94 -4.37
C GLY A 43 -15.09 -6.61 -5.12
N ASN A 44 -15.31 -5.48 -4.45
CA ASN A 44 -15.15 -4.16 -5.06
C ASN A 44 -13.94 -3.37 -4.53
N ARG A 45 -13.11 -3.99 -3.69
CA ARG A 45 -11.91 -3.38 -3.11
C ARG A 45 -10.69 -4.26 -3.34
N PHE A 46 -9.55 -3.61 -3.43
CA PHE A 46 -8.26 -4.25 -3.17
C PHE A 46 -7.88 -4.03 -1.72
N ARG A 47 -7.35 -5.08 -1.09
CA ARG A 47 -6.75 -5.02 0.25
C ARG A 47 -5.25 -5.24 0.15
N PHE A 48 -4.49 -4.37 0.79
CA PHE A 48 -3.02 -4.44 0.88
C PHE A 48 -2.67 -4.87 2.31
N PRO A 49 -2.37 -6.15 2.55
CA PRO A 49 -2.18 -6.67 3.91
C PRO A 49 -0.84 -6.27 4.55
N GLY A 50 0.00 -5.48 3.86
CA GLY A 50 1.26 -4.96 4.40
C GLY A 50 2.41 -5.98 4.51
N GLY A 51 2.25 -7.17 3.92
CA GLY A 51 3.24 -8.25 3.94
C GLY A 51 3.45 -8.87 2.56
N GLY A 52 4.68 -9.30 2.28
CA GLY A 52 5.07 -9.94 1.03
C GLY A 52 6.47 -10.55 1.11
N THR A 53 6.93 -11.18 0.03
CA THR A 53 8.21 -11.92 -0.02
C THR A 53 9.43 -11.12 0.43
N MET A 54 9.50 -9.83 0.12
CA MET A 54 10.59 -8.94 0.57
C MET A 54 10.47 -8.47 2.02
N PHE A 55 9.27 -8.51 2.60
CA PHE A 55 9.00 -8.06 3.97
C PHE A 55 8.45 -9.22 4.80
N PRO A 56 9.31 -10.18 5.23
CA PRO A 56 8.87 -11.35 5.99
C PRO A 56 8.24 -10.98 7.34
N ARG A 57 8.59 -9.82 7.91
CA ARG A 57 7.99 -9.24 9.13
C ARG A 57 7.00 -8.09 8.84
N GLY A 58 6.64 -7.90 7.57
CA GLY A 58 5.83 -6.78 7.10
C GLY A 58 6.62 -5.47 6.97
N ALA A 59 6.08 -4.54 6.18
CA ALA A 59 6.70 -3.24 5.95
C ALA A 59 6.83 -2.39 7.23
N ASN A 60 5.96 -2.60 8.22
CA ASN A 60 6.01 -1.88 9.50
C ASN A 60 7.35 -2.10 10.23
N ALA A 61 7.83 -3.34 10.29
CA ALA A 61 9.10 -3.63 10.96
C ALA A 61 10.29 -2.94 10.26
N TYR A 62 10.26 -2.82 8.94
CA TYR A 62 11.25 -2.08 8.17
C TYR A 62 11.19 -0.57 8.46
N VAL A 63 9.99 0.00 8.51
CA VAL A 63 9.79 1.41 8.87
C VAL A 63 10.23 1.68 10.32
N ASP A 64 10.00 0.75 11.24
CA ASP A 64 10.46 0.84 12.63
C ASP A 64 12.00 0.85 12.72
N ASP A 65 12.68 0.05 11.89
CA ASP A 65 14.14 0.04 11.79
C ASP A 65 14.68 1.38 11.24
N ILE A 66 14.03 1.99 10.24
CA ILE A 66 14.36 3.37 9.79
C ILE A 66 14.15 4.37 10.93
N GLY A 67 13.07 4.22 11.69
CA GLY A 67 12.73 5.09 12.82
C GLY A 67 13.75 5.08 13.97
N LYS A 68 14.67 4.11 14.00
CA LYS A 68 15.81 4.09 14.94
C LYS A 68 16.96 5.00 14.49
N LEU A 69 17.06 5.29 13.19
CA LEU A 69 18.12 6.10 12.60
C LEU A 69 17.70 7.55 12.42
N ILE A 70 16.42 7.79 12.14
CA ILE A 70 15.86 9.12 11.84
C ILE A 70 14.56 9.29 12.64
N ASN A 71 14.35 10.49 13.22
CA ASN A 71 13.11 10.78 13.94
C ASN A 71 11.93 10.95 12.97
N LEU A 72 11.11 9.90 12.84
CA LEU A 72 9.89 9.94 12.01
C LEU A 72 8.67 10.49 12.77
N LYS A 73 8.78 10.79 14.06
CA LYS A 73 7.63 11.05 14.95
C LYS A 73 7.32 12.53 15.18
N ASP A 74 8.26 13.43 14.93
CA ASP A 74 8.09 14.87 15.22
C ASP A 74 7.41 15.67 14.10
N GLY A 75 7.09 15.02 12.97
CA GLY A 75 6.44 15.67 11.84
C GLY A 75 7.35 16.61 11.03
N SER A 76 8.67 16.61 11.29
CA SER A 76 9.66 17.33 10.49
C SER A 76 9.75 16.76 9.06
N ILE A 77 9.58 15.45 8.91
CA ILE A 77 9.50 14.76 7.62
C ILE A 77 8.04 14.65 7.19
N ARG A 78 7.70 15.25 6.05
CA ARG A 78 6.35 15.24 5.48
C ARG A 78 6.17 14.24 4.34
N THR A 79 7.27 13.81 3.72
CA THR A 79 7.24 12.90 2.58
C THR A 79 8.51 12.07 2.56
N ALA A 80 8.36 10.76 2.41
CA ALA A 80 9.44 9.82 2.16
C ALA A 80 9.08 8.98 0.94
N ILE A 81 10.05 8.72 0.07
CA ILE A 81 9.90 7.86 -1.11
C ILE A 81 10.99 6.79 -1.00
N ASP A 82 10.56 5.55 -0.83
CA ASP A 82 11.42 4.36 -0.84
C ASP A 82 11.13 3.58 -2.12
N THR A 83 12.15 3.36 -2.95
CA THR A 83 12.03 2.69 -4.25
C THR A 83 13.00 1.52 -4.34
N GLY A 84 12.53 0.37 -4.83
CA GLY A 84 13.36 -0.83 -5.02
C GLY A 84 13.34 -1.84 -3.88
N CYS A 85 12.46 -1.66 -2.89
CA CYS A 85 12.30 -2.55 -1.74
C CYS A 85 11.35 -3.75 -1.99
N GLY A 86 11.12 -4.15 -3.26
CA GLY A 86 10.14 -5.15 -3.67
C GLY A 86 10.52 -5.98 -4.89
#